data_AF-A0A1H2Y3Q7-F1
#
_entry.id   AF-A0A1H2Y3Q7-F1
#
_cell.length_a   1.000
_cell.length_b   1.000
_cell.length_c   1.000
_cell.angle_alpha   90.00
_cell.angle_beta   90.00
_cell.angle_gamma   90.00
#
_symmetry.space_group_name_H-M   'P 1'
#
loop_
_entity.id
_entity.type
_entity.pdbx_description
1 polymer ?
#
loop_
_entity_poly.entity_id
_entity_poly.type
_entity_poly.pdbx_seq_one_letter_code
_entity_poly.pdbx_strand_id
1 'polypeptide(L)'
;MRQLQTTYTNNLDLSNTFKRWRGILKDRSGHAVAHVFIRFDSDNSNRFTYEIIRKIFEEELPDVPFVGGSSSGQIYYGNITDEDVVITLTVFDDLSTEVHVFDEVLHNFVSEQGRQRMRERLHQIPDIRGIEVITSSVHEEVLEISDELNIIDDDIEVFGGVAVGDEGHAAVSFTNTADPSTDHVAIVIYSGANLHIKTNLINGWRPIGFPVHVTRSEKSILYELDYEPAFDVYNHYLHIPNDKNFFYNALEFPFQVTTPDGRVYLRHAKSCNEKGAIVMSAPVPKGSVLRMSYGDPNTIRREALMSAQEMRMFCPDGMLVITCLGRRLFWGEEANSDIRGFSDISGMLGFCALGEILRCHGKTVLNNLACVVVAMREGEIQKEQEMRYDKLADGEHSEGIISLASRLACFINTMTEEMMEANNRLQELLVRATVDDLTQIFNRGETERRLKRMVEIVNQTKGAECAIVMGDVDDFKQINDTYSHQEGDIVLSCVAEIMKDVLKDELSDGVVGRWGGEEFMILLPRTSLNRAKYIAERICREVRNFDFEKHEPVTMSFGVTEYIPGERLSEFTSRVDENLYYSKEHGKDQVRGV
;
A
#
# COMPACT_ATOMS: atom_id res chain seq x y z
N MET A 1 -14.89 -6.33 -35.36
CA MET A 1 -13.62 -5.59 -35.18
C MET A 1 -12.45 -6.36 -35.79
N ARG A 2 -11.45 -5.66 -36.35
CA ARG A 2 -10.24 -6.27 -36.95
C ARG A 2 -9.00 -5.44 -36.62
N GLN A 3 -7.89 -6.10 -36.28
CA GLN A 3 -6.60 -5.45 -36.04
C GLN A 3 -5.62 -5.80 -37.17
N LEU A 4 -5.07 -4.77 -37.82
CA LEU A 4 -4.11 -4.88 -38.91
C LEU A 4 -2.77 -4.32 -38.44
N GLN A 5 -1.68 -5.06 -38.59
CA GLN A 5 -0.38 -4.67 -38.04
C GLN A 5 0.69 -4.57 -39.12
N THR A 6 1.62 -3.65 -38.92
CA THR A 6 2.83 -3.50 -39.74
C THR A 6 3.99 -2.95 -38.91
N THR A 7 5.20 -3.10 -39.43
CA THR A 7 6.41 -2.49 -38.87
C THR A 7 6.92 -1.41 -39.82
N TYR A 8 7.68 -0.45 -39.28
CA TYR A 8 8.31 0.57 -40.11
C TYR A 8 9.65 0.07 -40.66
N THR A 9 9.69 -0.24 -41.95
CA THR A 9 10.94 -0.58 -42.66
C THR A 9 11.48 0.59 -43.47
N ASN A 10 10.61 1.25 -44.24
CA ASN A 10 10.89 2.46 -45.01
C ASN A 10 9.57 3.15 -45.42
N ASN A 11 9.67 4.39 -45.86
CA ASN A 11 8.53 5.24 -46.22
C ASN A 11 7.64 4.62 -47.33
N LEU A 12 8.24 3.96 -48.32
CA LEU A 12 7.52 3.43 -49.47
C LEU A 12 6.68 2.20 -49.06
N ASP A 13 7.26 1.29 -48.29
CA ASP A 13 6.57 0.11 -47.80
C ASP A 13 5.44 0.47 -46.83
N LEU A 14 5.67 1.46 -45.97
CA LEU A 14 4.64 1.96 -45.07
C LEU A 14 3.48 2.61 -45.85
N SER A 15 3.78 3.52 -46.79
CA SER A 15 2.76 4.15 -47.65
C SER A 15 1.97 3.10 -48.45
N ASN A 16 2.64 2.08 -49.00
CA ASN A 16 1.98 0.99 -49.73
C ASN A 16 1.09 0.13 -48.81
N THR A 17 1.47 -0.04 -47.55
CA THR A 17 0.64 -0.74 -46.56
C THR A 17 -0.58 0.09 -46.19
N PHE A 18 -0.42 1.39 -45.95
CA PHE A 18 -1.55 2.28 -45.65
C PHE A 18 -2.53 2.42 -46.82
N LYS A 19 -2.05 2.44 -48.08
CA LYS A 19 -2.92 2.35 -49.27
C LYS A 19 -3.77 1.08 -49.28
N ARG A 20 -3.19 -0.05 -48.86
CA ARG A 20 -3.93 -1.31 -48.74
C ARG A 20 -4.96 -1.23 -47.63
N TRP A 21 -4.62 -0.64 -46.47
CA TRP A 21 -5.55 -0.44 -45.36
C TRP A 21 -6.69 0.53 -45.70
N ARG A 22 -6.41 1.62 -46.43
CA ARG A 22 -7.44 2.53 -46.97
C ARG A 22 -8.49 1.77 -47.78
N GLY A 23 -8.05 0.81 -48.61
CA GLY A 23 -8.96 -0.08 -49.35
C GLY A 23 -9.83 -0.99 -48.46
N ILE A 24 -9.35 -1.35 -47.26
CA ILE A 24 -10.09 -2.14 -46.27
C ILE A 24 -11.08 -1.26 -45.49
N LEU A 25 -10.68 -0.04 -45.13
CA LEU A 25 -11.50 0.92 -44.41
C LEU A 25 -12.74 1.33 -45.21
N LYS A 26 -12.61 1.54 -46.53
CA LYS A 26 -13.69 2.10 -47.37
C LYS A 26 -14.24 3.39 -46.73
N ASP A 27 -15.49 3.40 -46.29
CA ASP A 27 -16.16 4.56 -45.67
C ASP A 27 -16.05 4.56 -44.13
N ARG A 28 -15.24 3.67 -43.54
CA ARG A 28 -15.15 3.45 -42.08
C ARG A 28 -13.99 4.19 -41.40
N SER A 29 -13.44 5.23 -42.02
CA SER A 29 -12.30 5.93 -41.43
C SER A 29 -12.61 6.54 -40.05
N GLY A 30 -13.85 6.98 -39.82
CA GLY A 30 -14.33 7.45 -38.51
C GLY A 30 -14.62 6.34 -37.48
N HIS A 31 -14.48 5.08 -37.87
CA HIS A 31 -14.68 3.89 -37.02
C HIS A 31 -13.37 3.10 -36.93
N ALA A 32 -12.25 3.79 -36.81
CA ALA A 32 -10.94 3.20 -36.70
C ALA A 32 -10.00 4.05 -35.83
N VAL A 33 -9.01 3.40 -35.23
CA VAL A 33 -7.92 4.08 -34.50
C VAL A 33 -6.62 3.34 -34.76
N ALA A 34 -5.53 4.08 -34.92
CA ALA A 34 -4.21 3.50 -35.03
C ALA A 34 -3.38 3.70 -33.75
N HIS A 35 -2.75 2.64 -33.28
CA HIS A 35 -1.77 2.67 -32.21
C HIS A 35 -0.36 2.60 -32.81
N VAL A 36 0.50 3.55 -32.45
CA VAL A 36 1.88 3.67 -32.94
C VAL A 36 2.83 3.59 -31.74
N PHE A 37 3.57 2.49 -31.61
CA PHE A 37 4.55 2.35 -30.53
C PHE A 37 5.96 2.31 -31.07
N ILE A 38 6.81 3.18 -30.55
CA ILE A 38 8.21 3.34 -30.95
C ILE A 38 9.11 2.83 -29.82
N ARG A 39 10.14 2.06 -30.15
CA ARG A 39 11.08 1.55 -29.16
C ARG A 39 11.92 2.71 -28.63
N PHE A 40 11.92 2.93 -27.31
CA PHE A 40 12.47 4.14 -26.69
C PHE A 40 13.97 4.35 -26.96
N ASP A 41 14.74 3.26 -27.05
CA ASP A 41 16.19 3.23 -27.26
C ASP A 41 16.61 2.99 -28.73
N SER A 42 15.65 3.02 -29.66
CA SER A 42 15.95 2.87 -31.10
C SER A 42 16.48 4.17 -31.69
N ASP A 43 17.28 4.07 -32.76
CA ASP A 43 17.66 5.24 -33.58
C ASP A 43 16.42 5.95 -34.16
N ASN A 44 15.31 5.22 -34.28
CA ASN A 44 14.00 5.67 -34.75
C ASN A 44 13.14 6.32 -33.64
N SER A 45 13.61 6.40 -32.39
CA SER A 45 12.95 7.13 -31.29
C SER A 45 13.00 8.65 -31.44
N ASN A 46 13.58 9.13 -32.55
CA ASN A 46 13.73 10.53 -32.83
C ASN A 46 12.43 11.17 -33.39
N ARG A 47 12.32 12.49 -33.19
CA ARG A 47 11.21 13.31 -33.71
C ARG A 47 11.02 13.18 -35.22
N PHE A 48 12.10 12.97 -35.97
CA PHE A 48 12.06 12.88 -37.43
C PHE A 48 11.27 11.66 -37.93
N THR A 49 11.40 10.51 -37.26
CA THR A 49 10.65 9.29 -37.61
C THR A 49 9.16 9.48 -37.36
N TYR A 50 8.79 10.11 -36.25
CA TYR A 50 7.40 10.49 -35.99
C TYR A 50 6.86 11.43 -37.08
N GLU A 51 7.61 12.47 -37.47
CA GLU A 51 7.19 13.42 -38.52
C GLU A 51 6.97 12.71 -39.87
N ILE A 52 7.81 11.72 -40.20
CA ILE A 52 7.60 10.88 -41.39
C ILE A 52 6.32 10.05 -41.28
N ILE A 53 6.12 9.35 -40.16
CA ILE A 53 4.95 8.50 -39.95
C ILE A 53 3.68 9.34 -40.00
N ARG A 54 3.66 10.48 -39.31
CA ARG A 54 2.55 11.45 -39.31
C ARG A 54 2.23 11.92 -40.73
N LYS A 55 3.24 12.31 -41.50
CA LYS A 55 3.05 12.74 -42.89
C LYS A 55 2.44 11.62 -43.75
N ILE A 56 2.89 10.38 -43.58
CA ILE A 56 2.34 9.24 -44.32
C ILE A 56 0.89 8.94 -43.89
N PHE A 57 0.54 9.12 -42.60
CA PHE A 57 -0.85 9.09 -42.14
C PHE A 57 -1.68 10.20 -42.81
N GLU A 58 -1.21 11.44 -42.82
CA GLU A 58 -1.91 12.57 -43.46
C GLU A 58 -2.13 12.35 -44.97
N GLU A 59 -1.18 11.71 -45.65
CA GLU A 59 -1.28 11.41 -47.09
C GLU A 59 -2.18 10.19 -47.37
N GLU A 60 -2.06 9.12 -46.57
CA GLU A 60 -2.64 7.80 -46.89
C GLU A 60 -3.84 7.39 -46.02
N LEU A 61 -4.04 8.00 -44.85
CA LEU A 61 -5.14 7.71 -43.91
C LEU A 61 -5.55 8.98 -43.12
N PRO A 62 -5.93 10.10 -43.79
CA PRO A 62 -6.09 11.41 -43.15
C PRO A 62 -7.18 11.47 -42.07
N ASP A 63 -8.22 10.64 -42.22
CA ASP A 63 -9.38 10.63 -41.32
C ASP A 63 -9.24 9.61 -40.17
N VAL A 64 -8.13 8.86 -40.11
CA VAL A 64 -7.89 7.88 -39.06
C VAL A 64 -7.10 8.54 -37.93
N PRO A 65 -7.69 8.71 -36.72
CA PRO A 65 -6.93 9.20 -35.59
C PRO A 65 -5.88 8.16 -35.18
N PHE A 66 -4.74 8.64 -34.68
CA PHE A 66 -3.73 7.76 -34.11
C PHE A 66 -3.22 8.29 -32.77
N VAL A 67 -2.82 7.34 -31.93
CA VAL A 67 -2.24 7.56 -30.61
C VAL A 67 -0.98 6.72 -30.49
N GLY A 68 -0.03 7.17 -29.69
CA GLY A 68 1.19 6.42 -29.50
C GLY A 68 2.05 6.89 -28.34
N GLY A 69 3.13 6.15 -28.14
CA GLY A 69 4.14 6.50 -27.17
C GLY A 69 5.40 5.66 -27.34
N SER A 70 6.42 6.03 -26.58
CA SER A 70 7.62 5.22 -26.46
C SER A 70 7.36 3.98 -25.59
N SER A 71 7.92 2.85 -25.99
CA SER A 71 7.78 1.55 -25.31
C SER A 71 9.10 0.81 -25.26
N SER A 72 9.24 -0.17 -24.38
CA SER A 72 10.40 -1.08 -24.36
C SER A 72 10.17 -2.35 -25.17
N GLY A 73 9.12 -2.41 -25.97
CA GLY A 73 8.72 -3.57 -26.76
C GLY A 73 7.25 -3.45 -27.14
N GLN A 74 6.89 -4.06 -28.25
CA GLN A 74 5.55 -3.98 -28.82
C GLN A 74 5.03 -5.37 -29.09
N ILE A 75 3.71 -5.54 -29.16
CA ILE A 75 3.10 -6.82 -29.49
C ILE A 75 2.77 -6.84 -30.98
N TYR A 76 3.49 -7.69 -31.72
CA TYR A 76 3.34 -7.92 -33.14
C TYR A 76 2.95 -9.38 -33.41
N TYR A 77 1.78 -9.59 -34.01
CA TYR A 77 1.18 -10.91 -34.25
C TYR A 77 1.25 -11.84 -33.02
N GLY A 78 0.81 -11.36 -31.87
CA GLY A 78 0.70 -12.17 -30.66
C GLY A 78 1.98 -12.26 -29.82
N ASN A 79 3.09 -11.69 -30.26
CA ASN A 79 4.39 -11.81 -29.60
C ASN A 79 5.00 -10.44 -29.30
N ILE A 80 5.66 -10.31 -28.15
CA ILE A 80 6.55 -9.18 -27.88
C ILE A 80 7.70 -9.22 -28.87
N THR A 81 7.94 -8.10 -29.54
CA THR A 81 8.98 -7.90 -30.53
C THR A 81 9.89 -6.75 -30.17
N ASP A 82 11.07 -6.73 -30.77
CA ASP A 82 12.08 -5.66 -30.68
C ASP A 82 12.13 -4.80 -31.96
N GLU A 83 11.09 -4.85 -32.78
CA GLU A 83 10.95 -3.94 -33.93
C GLU A 83 10.91 -2.48 -33.45
N ASP A 84 11.60 -1.59 -34.18
CA ASP A 84 11.73 -0.20 -33.75
C ASP A 84 10.38 0.53 -33.72
N VAL A 85 9.49 0.23 -34.67
CA VAL A 85 8.14 0.80 -34.73
C VAL A 85 7.15 -0.28 -35.12
N VAL A 86 6.10 -0.43 -34.31
CA VAL A 86 4.93 -1.23 -34.65
C VAL A 86 3.71 -0.31 -34.75
N ILE A 87 2.98 -0.45 -35.84
CA ILE A 87 1.75 0.28 -36.11
C ILE A 87 0.61 -0.72 -36.20
N THR A 88 -0.40 -0.55 -35.37
CA THR A 88 -1.63 -1.34 -35.42
C THR A 88 -2.81 -0.45 -35.76
N LEU A 89 -3.54 -0.77 -36.83
CA LEU A 89 -4.83 -0.18 -37.15
C LEU A 89 -5.96 -1.09 -36.63
N THR A 90 -6.74 -0.60 -35.69
CA THR A 90 -7.97 -1.24 -35.22
C THR A 90 -9.15 -0.67 -36.00
N VAL A 91 -9.87 -1.53 -36.71
CA VAL A 91 -11.07 -1.18 -37.50
C VAL A 91 -12.29 -1.79 -36.84
N PHE A 92 -13.27 -0.95 -36.52
CA PHE A 92 -14.55 -1.34 -35.95
C PHE A 92 -15.53 -1.66 -37.08
N ASP A 93 -16.24 -2.78 -36.97
CA ASP A 93 -17.16 -3.26 -38.00
C ASP A 93 -18.59 -2.78 -37.76
N ASP A 94 -18.95 -2.47 -36.51
CA ASP A 94 -20.21 -1.86 -36.12
C ASP A 94 -20.11 -0.33 -36.22
N LEU A 95 -20.99 0.26 -37.03
CA LEU A 95 -20.99 1.71 -37.27
C LEU A 95 -21.52 2.52 -36.08
N SER A 96 -22.09 1.88 -35.06
CA SER A 96 -22.40 2.53 -33.79
C SER A 96 -21.18 2.68 -32.89
N THR A 97 -20.08 1.97 -33.19
CA THR A 97 -18.82 2.12 -32.45
C THR A 97 -18.05 3.32 -32.96
N GLU A 98 -17.79 4.28 -32.10
CA GLU A 98 -16.99 5.46 -32.38
C GLU A 98 -15.75 5.48 -31.48
N VAL A 99 -14.68 6.10 -32.00
CA VAL A 99 -13.45 6.31 -31.26
C VAL A 99 -13.05 7.77 -31.33
N HIS A 100 -12.83 8.36 -30.16
CA HIS A 100 -12.46 9.76 -30.01
C HIS A 100 -11.06 9.84 -29.41
N VAL A 101 -10.11 10.40 -30.16
CA VAL A 101 -8.73 10.61 -29.67
C VAL A 101 -8.53 12.10 -29.40
N PHE A 102 -7.97 12.41 -28.25
CA PHE A 102 -7.51 13.75 -27.93
C PHE A 102 -6.28 13.71 -27.04
N ASP A 103 -5.59 14.83 -27.00
CA ASP A 103 -4.44 15.06 -26.14
C ASP A 103 -4.64 16.33 -25.32
N GLU A 104 -3.97 16.38 -24.19
CA GLU A 104 -3.88 17.56 -23.35
C GLU A 104 -2.49 17.60 -22.72
N VAL A 105 -1.95 18.80 -22.53
CA VAL A 105 -0.75 18.98 -21.72
C VAL A 105 -1.10 18.65 -20.29
N LEU A 106 -0.29 17.82 -19.63
CA LEU A 106 -0.62 17.24 -18.33
C LEU A 106 -0.91 18.29 -17.26
N HIS A 107 -0.06 19.30 -17.11
CA HIS A 107 -0.27 20.36 -16.12
C HIS A 107 -1.60 21.12 -16.34
N ASN A 108 -2.07 21.18 -17.59
CA ASN A 108 -3.39 21.71 -17.91
C ASN A 108 -4.49 20.70 -17.58
N PHE A 109 -4.27 19.42 -17.86
CA PHE A 109 -5.21 18.34 -17.57
C PHE A 109 -5.55 18.26 -16.07
N VAL A 110 -4.53 18.33 -15.21
CA VAL A 110 -4.73 18.26 -13.75
C VAL A 110 -5.28 19.56 -13.15
N SER A 111 -5.28 20.67 -13.90
CA SER A 111 -5.89 21.92 -13.46
C SER A 111 -7.42 21.86 -13.45
N GLU A 112 -8.08 22.68 -12.63
CA GLU A 112 -9.56 22.73 -12.58
C GLU A 112 -10.19 23.00 -13.96
N GLN A 113 -9.53 23.80 -14.80
CA GLN A 113 -10.01 24.06 -16.16
C GLN A 113 -9.87 22.84 -17.08
N GLY A 114 -8.78 22.07 -16.97
CA GLY A 114 -8.61 20.82 -17.71
C GLY A 114 -9.61 19.76 -17.28
N ARG A 115 -9.83 19.63 -15.97
CA ARG A 115 -10.85 18.77 -15.37
C ARG A 115 -12.24 19.09 -15.91
N GLN A 116 -12.59 20.37 -15.95
CA GLN A 116 -13.86 20.81 -16.51
C GLN A 116 -13.97 20.46 -18.00
N ARG A 117 -12.94 20.73 -18.81
CA ARG A 117 -12.92 20.35 -20.24
C ARG A 117 -13.10 18.84 -20.44
N MET A 118 -12.46 18.01 -19.61
CA MET A 118 -12.60 16.56 -19.67
C MET A 118 -14.04 16.14 -19.37
N ARG A 119 -14.65 16.65 -18.30
CA ARG A 119 -16.06 16.36 -17.96
C ARG A 119 -17.01 16.80 -19.07
N GLU A 120 -16.82 17.99 -19.61
CA GLU A 120 -17.63 18.50 -20.74
C GLU A 120 -17.53 17.60 -21.97
N ARG A 121 -16.34 17.08 -22.29
CA ARG A 121 -16.15 16.12 -23.39
C ARG A 121 -16.84 14.79 -23.12
N LEU A 122 -16.66 14.23 -21.94
CA LEU A 122 -17.30 12.96 -21.56
C LEU A 122 -18.83 13.07 -21.62
N HIS A 123 -19.41 14.20 -21.20
CA HIS A 123 -20.85 14.44 -21.31
C HIS A 123 -21.38 14.54 -22.75
N GLN A 124 -20.52 14.85 -23.73
CA GLN A 124 -20.91 14.97 -25.13
C GLN A 124 -20.90 13.64 -25.88
N ILE A 125 -20.24 12.62 -25.34
CA ILE A 125 -20.08 11.32 -25.98
C ILE A 125 -21.07 10.34 -25.32
N PRO A 126 -22.11 9.90 -26.04
CA PRO A 126 -23.05 8.91 -25.51
C PRO A 126 -22.40 7.51 -25.47
N ASP A 127 -22.96 6.62 -24.65
CA ASP A 127 -22.62 5.19 -24.64
C ASP A 127 -21.11 4.90 -24.51
N ILE A 128 -20.40 5.66 -23.67
CA ILE A 128 -18.98 5.40 -23.36
C ILE A 128 -18.86 4.01 -22.72
N ARG A 129 -17.91 3.21 -23.23
CA ARG A 129 -17.61 1.87 -22.73
C ARG A 129 -16.21 1.73 -22.19
N GLY A 130 -15.28 2.55 -22.67
CA GLY A 130 -13.91 2.53 -22.18
C GLY A 130 -13.12 3.79 -22.46
N ILE A 131 -12.13 4.03 -21.61
CA ILE A 131 -11.17 5.13 -21.71
C ILE A 131 -9.76 4.55 -21.60
N GLU A 132 -8.97 4.70 -22.65
CA GLU A 132 -7.55 4.38 -22.66
C GLU A 132 -6.71 5.62 -22.39
N VAL A 133 -5.72 5.50 -21.52
CA VAL A 133 -4.79 6.57 -21.16
C VAL A 133 -3.36 6.16 -21.53
N ILE A 134 -2.70 6.94 -22.38
CA ILE A 134 -1.27 6.80 -22.67
C ILE A 134 -0.57 8.08 -22.24
N THR A 135 0.40 7.98 -21.35
CA THR A 135 1.06 9.15 -20.76
C THR A 135 2.56 8.95 -20.61
N SER A 136 3.33 10.02 -20.78
CA SER A 136 4.77 10.08 -20.53
C SER A 136 5.13 10.62 -19.14
N SER A 137 4.11 10.96 -18.34
CA SER A 137 4.25 11.67 -17.07
C SER A 137 4.92 10.86 -15.97
N VAL A 138 5.43 11.57 -14.96
CA VAL A 138 5.92 10.92 -13.75
C VAL A 138 4.76 10.33 -12.96
N HIS A 139 5.05 9.28 -12.18
CA HIS A 139 4.01 8.42 -11.60
C HIS A 139 3.11 9.15 -10.57
N GLU A 140 3.56 10.30 -10.05
CA GLU A 140 2.79 11.17 -9.15
C GLU A 140 1.58 11.82 -9.85
N GLU A 141 1.78 12.32 -11.06
CA GLU A 141 0.75 13.04 -11.82
C GLU A 141 -0.30 12.08 -12.39
N VAL A 142 0.10 10.82 -12.66
CA VAL A 142 -0.83 9.76 -13.05
C VAL A 142 -1.87 9.46 -11.96
N LEU A 143 -1.52 9.65 -10.68
CA LEU A 143 -2.48 9.51 -9.58
C LEU A 143 -3.54 10.63 -9.61
N GLU A 144 -3.16 11.85 -10.01
CA GLU A 144 -4.11 12.95 -10.16
C GLU A 144 -5.07 12.73 -11.35
N ILE A 145 -4.56 12.18 -12.46
CA ILE A 145 -5.40 11.74 -13.58
C ILE A 145 -6.38 10.65 -13.10
N SER A 146 -5.87 9.71 -12.29
CA SER A 146 -6.67 8.61 -11.75
C SER A 146 -7.83 9.11 -10.88
N ASP A 147 -7.61 10.11 -10.03
CA ASP A 147 -8.65 10.67 -9.16
C ASP A 147 -9.81 11.32 -9.96
N GLU A 148 -9.51 11.99 -11.07
CA GLU A 148 -10.53 12.56 -11.95
C GLU A 148 -11.30 11.50 -12.72
N LEU A 149 -10.59 10.47 -13.19
CA LEU A 149 -11.19 9.33 -13.85
C LEU A 149 -11.97 8.43 -12.89
N ASN A 150 -11.97 8.68 -11.58
CA ASN A 150 -12.83 7.97 -10.61
C ASN A 150 -14.24 8.57 -10.49
N ILE A 151 -14.49 9.74 -11.08
CA ILE A 151 -15.77 10.46 -10.97
C ILE A 151 -16.77 10.01 -12.04
N ILE A 152 -16.31 9.30 -13.07
CA ILE A 152 -17.17 8.75 -14.14
C ILE A 152 -17.90 7.49 -13.68
N ASP A 153 -18.94 7.10 -14.42
CA ASP A 153 -19.77 5.93 -14.13
C ASP A 153 -18.96 4.63 -13.96
N ASP A 154 -19.39 3.78 -13.03
CA ASP A 154 -18.67 2.56 -12.64
C ASP A 154 -18.66 1.46 -13.71
N ASP A 155 -19.52 1.54 -14.72
CA ASP A 155 -19.57 0.62 -15.86
C ASP A 155 -18.61 1.01 -17.00
N ILE A 156 -17.93 2.15 -16.89
CA ILE A 156 -16.89 2.58 -17.84
C ILE A 156 -15.55 1.99 -17.43
N GLU A 157 -14.97 1.18 -18.31
CA GLU A 157 -13.62 0.64 -18.13
C GLU A 157 -12.57 1.75 -18.33
N VAL A 158 -11.57 1.82 -17.44
CA VAL A 158 -10.42 2.73 -17.61
C VAL A 158 -9.15 1.90 -17.56
N PHE A 159 -8.33 2.03 -18.59
CA PHE A 159 -7.09 1.27 -18.73
C PHE A 159 -6.03 2.11 -19.42
N GLY A 160 -4.79 1.67 -19.42
CA GLY A 160 -3.72 2.44 -20.06
C GLY A 160 -2.32 2.07 -19.60
N GLY A 161 -1.34 2.82 -20.07
CA GLY A 161 0.05 2.58 -19.74
C GLY A 161 0.90 3.84 -19.76
N VAL A 162 1.96 3.80 -18.96
CA VAL A 162 2.98 4.85 -18.91
C VAL A 162 4.06 4.52 -19.94
N ALA A 163 4.35 5.46 -20.84
CA ALA A 163 5.39 5.35 -21.86
C ALA A 163 6.78 5.14 -21.23
N VAL A 164 7.69 4.50 -21.96
CA VAL A 164 9.02 4.12 -21.46
C VAL A 164 10.11 5.08 -21.90
N GLY A 165 11.05 5.37 -20.99
CA GLY A 165 12.27 6.12 -21.25
C GLY A 165 13.36 5.77 -20.24
N ASP A 166 14.56 6.30 -20.46
CA ASP A 166 15.74 6.17 -19.60
C ASP A 166 16.52 7.51 -19.49
N GLU A 167 17.75 7.48 -18.98
CA GLU A 167 18.59 8.70 -18.85
C GLU A 167 18.99 9.32 -20.20
N GLY A 168 19.00 8.54 -21.29
CA GLY A 168 19.37 8.99 -22.64
C GLY A 168 18.18 9.31 -23.54
N HIS A 169 17.01 8.74 -23.24
CA HIS A 169 15.81 8.77 -24.08
C HIS A 169 14.59 9.09 -23.23
N ALA A 170 14.00 10.26 -23.44
CA ALA A 170 12.82 10.65 -22.69
C ALA A 170 11.61 9.79 -23.04
N ALA A 171 10.78 9.47 -22.04
CA ALA A 171 9.47 8.87 -22.28
C ALA A 171 8.59 9.89 -23.00
N VAL A 172 7.90 9.48 -24.06
CA VAL A 172 7.04 10.37 -24.86
C VAL A 172 5.70 9.71 -25.16
N SER A 173 4.65 10.54 -25.19
CA SER A 173 3.33 10.20 -25.72
C SER A 173 2.98 11.19 -26.85
N PHE A 174 2.11 10.80 -27.77
CA PHE A 174 1.71 11.62 -28.90
C PHE A 174 0.37 11.18 -29.50
N THR A 175 -0.20 12.05 -30.32
CA THR A 175 -1.41 11.80 -31.11
C THR A 175 -1.19 12.25 -32.56
N ASN A 176 -2.23 12.20 -33.38
CA ASN A 176 -2.26 12.84 -34.69
C ASN A 176 -2.22 14.38 -34.63
N THR A 177 -2.59 14.97 -33.49
CA THR A 177 -2.66 16.42 -33.29
C THR A 177 -1.49 16.98 -32.48
N ALA A 178 -0.88 16.18 -31.61
CA ALA A 178 0.27 16.57 -30.79
C ALA A 178 1.55 15.81 -31.13
N ASP A 179 2.64 16.57 -31.18
CA ASP A 179 4.00 16.04 -31.31
C ASP A 179 4.41 15.23 -30.06
N PRO A 180 5.39 14.30 -30.19
CA PRO A 180 5.97 13.58 -29.06
C PRO A 180 6.42 14.51 -27.94
N SER A 181 5.85 14.29 -26.75
CA SER A 181 6.08 15.14 -25.59
C SER A 181 6.20 14.33 -24.31
N THR A 182 7.00 14.84 -23.38
CA THR A 182 7.22 14.29 -22.03
C THR A 182 6.17 14.76 -21.02
N ASP A 183 5.30 15.70 -21.42
CA ASP A 183 4.32 16.37 -20.56
C ASP A 183 2.90 16.27 -21.16
N HIS A 184 2.61 15.16 -21.84
CA HIS A 184 1.33 14.96 -22.55
C HIS A 184 0.61 13.70 -22.07
N VAL A 185 -0.72 13.82 -22.04
CA VAL A 185 -1.63 12.71 -21.86
C VAL A 185 -2.43 12.56 -23.14
N ALA A 186 -2.36 11.38 -23.75
CA ALA A 186 -3.24 10.99 -24.83
C ALA A 186 -4.37 10.13 -24.29
N ILE A 187 -5.60 10.44 -24.68
CA ILE A 187 -6.81 9.76 -24.25
C ILE A 187 -7.56 9.25 -25.46
N VAL A 188 -7.97 7.99 -25.41
CA VAL A 188 -8.86 7.37 -26.38
C VAL A 188 -10.16 7.00 -25.69
N ILE A 189 -11.28 7.54 -26.16
CA ILE A 189 -12.61 7.17 -25.69
C ILE A 189 -13.24 6.23 -26.70
N TYR A 190 -13.67 5.08 -26.22
CA TYR A 190 -14.43 4.08 -26.97
C TYR A 190 -15.90 4.16 -26.58
N SER A 191 -16.76 4.41 -27.56
CA SER A 191 -18.21 4.54 -27.34
C SER A 191 -19.01 3.72 -28.34
N GLY A 192 -20.16 3.22 -27.93
CA GLY A 192 -21.08 2.54 -28.82
C GLY A 192 -22.03 1.61 -28.08
N ALA A 193 -23.30 1.61 -28.49
CA ALA A 193 -24.35 0.83 -27.84
C ALA A 193 -24.08 -0.69 -27.86
N ASN A 194 -23.43 -1.18 -28.92
CA ASN A 194 -23.09 -2.60 -29.10
C ASN A 194 -21.63 -2.92 -28.74
N LEU A 195 -20.86 -1.95 -28.24
CA LEU A 195 -19.48 -2.21 -27.84
C LEU A 195 -19.45 -2.77 -26.41
N HIS A 196 -18.70 -3.84 -26.22
CA HIS A 196 -18.41 -4.42 -24.92
C HIS A 196 -16.91 -4.42 -24.68
N ILE A 197 -16.49 -4.02 -23.47
CA ILE A 197 -15.10 -4.04 -23.05
C ILE A 197 -15.01 -4.84 -21.75
N LYS A 198 -13.98 -5.68 -21.65
CA LYS A 198 -13.64 -6.40 -20.42
C LYS A 198 -12.15 -6.23 -20.15
N THR A 199 -11.80 -5.96 -18.90
CA THR A 199 -10.41 -5.81 -18.47
C THR A 199 -10.06 -6.89 -17.44
N ASN A 200 -8.83 -7.41 -17.50
CA ASN A 200 -8.26 -8.27 -16.45
C ASN A 200 -6.86 -7.76 -16.05
N LEU A 201 -6.55 -7.86 -14.76
CA LEU A 201 -5.22 -7.63 -14.21
C LEU A 201 -4.56 -8.97 -13.87
N ILE A 202 -3.37 -9.22 -14.42
CA ILE A 202 -2.53 -10.35 -14.07
C ILE A 202 -1.41 -9.82 -13.20
N ASN A 203 -1.32 -10.27 -11.95
CA ASN A 203 -0.30 -9.83 -11.01
C ASN A 203 0.69 -10.95 -10.64
N GLY A 204 0.21 -12.09 -10.13
CA GLY A 204 1.02 -13.29 -9.89
C GLY A 204 2.15 -13.22 -8.85
N TRP A 205 2.42 -12.04 -8.28
CA TRP A 205 3.35 -11.88 -7.16
C TRP A 205 2.69 -12.28 -5.84
N ARG A 206 3.46 -12.93 -4.96
CA ARG A 206 2.97 -13.43 -3.68
C ARG A 206 3.71 -12.77 -2.52
N PRO A 207 3.00 -12.25 -1.51
CA PRO A 207 3.63 -11.67 -0.34
C PRO A 207 4.41 -12.73 0.45
N ILE A 208 5.52 -12.31 1.05
CA ILE A 208 6.41 -13.13 1.87
C ILE A 208 6.95 -12.33 3.06
N GLY A 209 7.10 -13.00 4.20
CA GLY A 209 7.75 -12.44 5.39
C GLY A 209 6.84 -11.51 6.19
N PHE A 210 7.44 -10.68 7.05
CA PHE A 210 6.72 -9.82 7.99
C PHE A 210 6.21 -8.53 7.33
N PRO A 211 5.05 -8.00 7.78
CA PRO A 211 4.64 -6.65 7.42
C PRO A 211 5.54 -5.60 8.10
N VAL A 212 5.85 -4.52 7.40
CA VAL A 212 6.62 -3.36 7.88
C VAL A 212 5.87 -2.07 7.58
N HIS A 213 5.93 -1.06 8.47
CA HIS A 213 5.12 0.16 8.33
C HIS A 213 5.91 1.31 7.75
N VAL A 214 5.29 2.05 6.83
CA VAL A 214 5.88 3.26 6.26
C VAL A 214 5.81 4.39 7.29
N THR A 215 6.95 4.69 7.88
CA THR A 215 7.09 5.73 8.92
C THR A 215 7.49 7.08 8.32
N ARG A 216 8.28 7.07 7.23
CA ARG A 216 8.59 8.28 6.44
C ARG A 216 8.75 7.98 4.95
N SER A 217 7.95 8.69 4.15
CA SER A 217 8.08 8.75 2.70
C SER A 217 7.73 10.15 2.20
N GLU A 218 8.28 10.54 1.06
CA GLU A 218 7.90 11.74 0.34
C GLU A 218 7.94 11.43 -1.14
N LYS A 219 6.85 11.72 -1.86
CA LYS A 219 6.78 11.43 -3.30
C LYS A 219 7.10 9.95 -3.57
N SER A 220 7.92 9.68 -4.58
CA SER A 220 8.42 8.34 -4.90
C SER A 220 9.64 7.91 -4.07
N ILE A 221 10.00 8.62 -3.01
CA ILE A 221 11.15 8.29 -2.14
C ILE A 221 10.66 7.70 -0.81
N LEU A 222 11.09 6.49 -0.52
CA LEU A 222 10.83 5.77 0.72
C LEU A 222 12.05 5.90 1.64
N TYR A 223 11.91 6.61 2.75
CA TYR A 223 13.02 6.89 3.66
C TYR A 223 13.08 5.89 4.80
N GLU A 224 11.95 5.63 5.47
CA GLU A 224 11.94 4.88 6.72
C GLU A 224 10.80 3.85 6.76
N LEU A 225 11.15 2.64 7.17
CA LEU A 225 10.26 1.53 7.49
C LEU A 225 10.48 1.15 8.95
N ASP A 226 9.40 1.18 9.75
CA ASP A 226 9.48 0.96 11.20
C ASP A 226 10.58 1.78 11.91
N TYR A 227 10.75 3.05 11.50
CA TYR A 227 11.75 4.01 12.00
C TYR A 227 13.22 3.70 11.68
N GLU A 228 13.48 2.71 10.82
CA GLU A 228 14.81 2.37 10.30
C GLU A 228 14.92 2.72 8.81
N PRO A 229 16.14 2.92 8.25
CA PRO A 229 16.33 3.18 6.82
C PRO A 229 15.65 2.13 5.95
N ALA A 230 14.88 2.56 4.95
CA ALA A 230 14.09 1.64 4.12
C ALA A 230 14.93 0.56 3.41
N PHE A 231 16.15 0.91 3.00
CA PHE A 231 17.12 -0.01 2.41
C PHE A 231 17.45 -1.21 3.29
N ASP A 232 17.43 -1.04 4.61
CA ASP A 232 17.86 -2.08 5.55
C ASP A 232 16.95 -3.31 5.47
N VAL A 233 15.70 -3.18 5.04
CA VAL A 233 14.83 -4.33 4.77
C VAL A 233 15.42 -5.24 3.68
N TYR A 234 15.90 -4.68 2.57
CA TYR A 234 16.55 -5.47 1.51
C TYR A 234 17.87 -6.08 1.96
N ASN A 235 18.71 -5.30 2.65
CA ASN A 235 20.03 -5.77 3.10
C ASN A 235 19.95 -6.79 4.24
N HIS A 236 19.01 -6.61 5.17
CA HIS A 236 18.84 -7.49 6.33
C HIS A 236 18.26 -8.84 5.92
N TYR A 237 17.19 -8.86 5.11
CA TYR A 237 16.50 -10.10 4.78
C TYR A 237 17.07 -10.84 3.56
N LEU A 238 17.61 -10.11 2.57
CA LEU A 238 18.06 -10.69 1.30
C LEU A 238 19.55 -10.49 1.03
N HIS A 239 20.26 -9.73 1.88
CA HIS A 239 21.68 -9.39 1.69
C HIS A 239 21.98 -8.76 0.32
N ILE A 240 21.01 -8.01 -0.22
CA ILE A 240 21.20 -7.28 -1.47
C ILE A 240 22.03 -6.02 -1.18
N PRO A 241 23.22 -5.88 -1.81
CA PRO A 241 24.06 -4.70 -1.59
C PRO A 241 23.48 -3.46 -2.29
N ASN A 242 23.78 -2.28 -1.73
CA ASN A 242 23.53 -1.01 -2.41
C ASN A 242 24.63 -0.76 -3.46
N ASP A 243 24.51 -1.42 -4.60
CA ASP A 243 25.42 -1.28 -5.73
C ASP A 243 24.68 -1.06 -7.06
N LYS A 244 25.43 -1.03 -8.16
CA LYS A 244 24.87 -0.85 -9.51
C LYS A 244 23.89 -1.94 -9.95
N ASN A 245 23.86 -3.09 -9.26
CA ASN A 245 22.96 -4.20 -9.55
C ASN A 245 21.74 -4.22 -8.61
N PHE A 246 21.64 -3.28 -7.66
CA PHE A 246 20.54 -3.20 -6.70
C PHE A 246 19.17 -3.30 -7.38
N PHE A 247 18.97 -2.56 -8.48
CA PHE A 247 17.73 -2.60 -9.25
C PHE A 247 17.32 -4.02 -9.65
N TYR A 248 18.22 -4.75 -10.33
CA TYR A 248 17.93 -6.09 -10.85
C TYR A 248 17.71 -7.10 -9.74
N ASN A 249 18.51 -7.04 -8.68
CA ASN A 249 18.39 -7.93 -7.53
C ASN A 249 17.09 -7.66 -6.74
N ALA A 250 16.68 -6.39 -6.59
CA ALA A 250 15.48 -6.01 -5.88
C ALA A 250 14.20 -6.21 -6.71
N LEU A 251 14.30 -6.28 -8.04
CA LEU A 251 13.16 -6.45 -8.95
C LEU A 251 12.40 -7.76 -8.72
N GLU A 252 13.12 -8.82 -8.33
CA GLU A 252 12.53 -10.12 -7.97
C GLU A 252 11.80 -10.10 -6.61
N PHE A 253 12.00 -9.04 -5.83
CA PHE A 253 11.44 -8.86 -4.50
C PHE A 253 10.73 -7.50 -4.32
N PRO A 254 9.67 -7.21 -5.09
CA PRO A 254 8.93 -5.97 -4.94
C PRO A 254 8.15 -5.94 -3.62
N PHE A 255 7.72 -4.76 -3.21
CA PHE A 255 6.79 -4.60 -2.10
C PHE A 255 5.35 -4.65 -2.57
N GLN A 256 4.54 -5.47 -1.91
CA GLN A 256 3.09 -5.28 -1.85
C GLN A 256 2.80 -4.17 -0.85
N VAL A 257 2.15 -3.12 -1.34
CA VAL A 257 1.74 -1.96 -0.56
C VAL A 257 0.26 -2.09 -0.26
N THR A 258 -0.11 -2.05 1.02
CA THR A 258 -1.49 -1.88 1.48
C THR A 258 -1.64 -0.47 2.04
N THR A 259 -2.43 0.36 1.38
CA THR A 259 -2.65 1.75 1.81
C THR A 259 -3.61 1.83 2.99
N PRO A 260 -3.63 2.97 3.73
CA PRO A 260 -4.61 3.19 4.79
C PRO A 260 -6.08 3.08 4.34
N ASP A 261 -6.37 3.35 3.06
CA ASP A 261 -7.70 3.20 2.47
C ASP A 261 -8.00 1.80 1.90
N GLY A 262 -7.13 0.82 2.17
CA GLY A 262 -7.31 -0.59 1.84
C GLY A 262 -6.96 -0.99 0.41
N ARG A 263 -6.39 -0.08 -0.40
CA ARG A 263 -5.93 -0.43 -1.75
C ARG A 263 -4.65 -1.26 -1.66
N VAL A 264 -4.53 -2.23 -2.56
CA VAL A 264 -3.37 -3.12 -2.65
C VAL A 264 -2.77 -3.04 -4.05
N TYR A 265 -1.48 -2.75 -4.13
CA TYR A 265 -0.73 -2.71 -5.38
C TYR A 265 0.75 -3.00 -5.14
N LEU A 266 1.51 -3.24 -6.21
CA LEU A 266 2.96 -3.47 -6.12
C LEU A 266 3.77 -2.23 -6.41
N ARG A 267 4.92 -2.12 -5.73
CA ARG A 267 5.98 -1.14 -6.01
C ARG A 267 7.32 -1.85 -5.95
N HIS A 268 8.18 -1.57 -6.91
CA HIS A 268 9.55 -2.11 -6.90
C HIS A 268 10.55 -0.99 -6.60
N ALA A 269 11.69 -1.37 -6.02
CA ALA A 269 12.80 -0.46 -5.81
C ALA A 269 13.53 -0.19 -7.13
N LYS A 270 13.90 1.07 -7.38
CA LYS A 270 14.67 1.51 -8.56
C LYS A 270 16.14 1.73 -8.21
N SER A 271 16.40 2.46 -7.14
CA SER A 271 17.75 2.76 -6.66
C SER A 271 17.74 3.09 -5.17
N CYS A 272 18.92 3.15 -4.56
CA CYS A 272 19.09 3.54 -3.16
C CYS A 272 20.21 4.57 -3.03
N ASN A 273 20.02 5.58 -2.20
CA ASN A 273 21.08 6.56 -1.90
C ASN A 273 21.98 6.10 -0.74
N GLU A 274 23.05 6.85 -0.46
CA GLU A 274 24.02 6.54 0.60
C GLU A 274 23.40 6.52 2.02
N LYS A 275 22.25 7.19 2.22
CA LYS A 275 21.55 7.25 3.50
C LYS A 275 20.50 6.14 3.66
N GLY A 276 20.42 5.21 2.73
CA GLY A 276 19.47 4.09 2.79
C GLY A 276 18.04 4.44 2.37
N ALA A 277 17.81 5.60 1.75
CA ALA A 277 16.50 5.91 1.18
C ALA A 277 16.37 5.30 -0.23
N ILE A 278 15.24 4.67 -0.49
CA ILE A 278 14.95 3.97 -1.74
C ILE A 278 14.11 4.85 -2.66
N VAL A 279 14.51 4.97 -3.92
CA VAL A 279 13.64 5.49 -4.98
C VAL A 279 12.74 4.35 -5.44
N MET A 280 11.43 4.51 -5.25
CA MET A 280 10.40 3.54 -5.60
C MET A 280 9.90 3.75 -7.03
N SER A 281 9.24 2.74 -7.59
CA SER A 281 8.62 2.82 -8.92
C SER A 281 7.55 3.91 -9.02
N ALA A 282 6.79 4.13 -7.95
CA ALA A 282 5.79 5.16 -7.77
C ALA A 282 5.63 5.48 -6.26
N PRO A 283 4.88 6.54 -5.89
CA PRO A 283 4.69 6.92 -4.49
C PRO A 283 4.17 5.79 -3.60
N VAL A 284 4.67 5.79 -2.37
CA VAL A 284 4.26 4.90 -1.28
C VAL A 284 3.78 5.76 -0.12
N PRO A 285 2.46 5.88 0.12
CA PRO A 285 1.92 6.79 1.13
C PRO A 285 2.39 6.42 2.55
N LYS A 286 2.69 7.45 3.37
CA LYS A 286 2.94 7.26 4.81
C LYS A 286 1.75 6.58 5.49
N GLY A 287 2.04 5.68 6.43
CA GLY A 287 1.02 4.87 7.11
C GLY A 287 0.58 3.62 6.34
N SER A 288 1.09 3.42 5.11
CA SER A 288 0.90 2.15 4.41
C SER A 288 1.67 1.02 5.10
N VAL A 289 1.18 -0.20 4.92
CA VAL A 289 1.85 -1.43 5.33
C VAL A 289 2.49 -2.07 4.10
N LEU A 290 3.78 -2.38 4.18
CA LEU A 290 4.53 -3.05 3.14
C LEU A 290 4.80 -4.49 3.53
N ARG A 291 4.73 -5.38 2.54
CA ARG A 291 5.20 -6.76 2.68
C ARG A 291 6.04 -7.08 1.45
N MET A 292 7.22 -7.65 1.64
CA MET A 292 7.99 -8.15 0.50
C MET A 292 7.15 -9.16 -0.27
N SER A 293 7.36 -9.26 -1.57
CA SER A 293 6.69 -10.22 -2.44
C SER A 293 7.72 -10.88 -3.33
N TYR A 294 7.38 -12.01 -3.94
CA TYR A 294 8.24 -12.70 -4.89
C TYR A 294 7.43 -13.15 -6.11
N GLY A 295 8.10 -13.28 -7.25
CA GLY A 295 7.51 -13.75 -8.50
C GLY A 295 7.71 -15.26 -8.64
N ASP A 296 6.64 -16.04 -8.60
CA ASP A 296 6.69 -17.48 -8.93
C ASP A 296 6.26 -17.70 -10.38
N PRO A 297 7.16 -18.12 -11.29
CA PRO A 297 6.85 -18.30 -12.70
C PRO A 297 5.62 -19.20 -12.96
N ASN A 298 5.47 -20.28 -12.19
CA ASN A 298 4.36 -21.22 -12.39
C ASN A 298 3.02 -20.58 -11.98
N THR A 299 3.01 -19.81 -10.90
CA THR A 299 1.84 -19.07 -10.43
C THR A 299 1.44 -17.98 -11.40
N ILE A 300 2.39 -17.16 -11.88
CA ILE A 300 2.12 -16.12 -12.87
C ILE A 300 1.54 -16.73 -14.16
N ARG A 301 2.13 -17.82 -14.67
CA ARG A 301 1.60 -18.53 -15.87
C ARG A 301 0.20 -19.08 -15.63
N ARG A 302 -0.10 -19.60 -14.44
CA ARG A 302 -1.44 -20.10 -14.10
C ARG A 302 -2.46 -18.97 -14.09
N GLU A 303 -2.15 -17.82 -13.48
CA GLU A 303 -3.03 -16.65 -13.50
C GLU A 303 -3.26 -16.12 -14.91
N ALA A 304 -2.22 -16.08 -15.74
CA ALA A 304 -2.34 -15.72 -17.15
C ALA A 304 -3.25 -16.69 -17.92
N LEU A 305 -3.13 -17.99 -17.68
CA LEU A 305 -3.99 -19.00 -18.31
C LEU A 305 -5.46 -18.87 -17.89
N MET A 306 -5.73 -18.66 -16.60
CA MET A 306 -7.09 -18.42 -16.11
C MET A 306 -7.69 -17.16 -16.73
N SER A 307 -6.92 -16.07 -16.79
CA SER A 307 -7.33 -14.84 -17.46
C SER A 307 -7.59 -15.06 -18.96
N ALA A 308 -6.76 -15.85 -19.66
CA ALA A 308 -6.98 -16.21 -21.06
C ALA A 308 -8.27 -17.02 -21.26
N GLN A 309 -8.65 -17.89 -20.31
CA GLN A 309 -9.93 -18.60 -20.37
C GLN A 309 -11.12 -17.64 -20.21
N GLU A 310 -11.04 -16.68 -19.29
CA GLU A 310 -12.08 -15.66 -19.15
C GLU A 310 -12.22 -14.81 -20.41
N MET A 311 -11.10 -14.40 -21.01
CA MET A 311 -11.10 -13.67 -22.28
C MET A 311 -11.67 -14.52 -23.41
N ARG A 312 -11.37 -15.81 -23.45
CA ARG A 312 -11.95 -16.72 -24.44
C ARG A 312 -13.48 -16.77 -24.31
N MET A 313 -14.01 -16.90 -23.08
CA MET A 313 -15.46 -16.85 -22.81
C MET A 313 -16.11 -15.52 -23.18
N PHE A 314 -15.37 -14.41 -23.06
CA PHE A 314 -15.83 -13.09 -23.49
C PHE A 314 -16.01 -12.98 -25.02
N CYS A 315 -15.35 -13.86 -25.80
CA CYS A 315 -15.38 -13.88 -27.26
C CYS A 315 -14.93 -12.54 -27.90
N PRO A 316 -13.72 -12.03 -27.62
CA PRO A 316 -13.25 -10.77 -28.17
C PRO A 316 -13.05 -10.86 -29.68
N ASP A 317 -13.33 -9.75 -30.35
CA ASP A 317 -12.93 -9.52 -31.73
C ASP A 317 -11.51 -8.92 -31.81
N GLY A 318 -11.06 -8.25 -30.75
CA GLY A 318 -9.72 -7.70 -30.63
C GLY A 318 -9.30 -7.52 -29.17
N MET A 319 -7.99 -7.54 -28.94
CA MET A 319 -7.40 -7.34 -27.61
C MET A 319 -6.27 -6.31 -27.64
N LEU A 320 -6.12 -5.61 -26.52
CA LEU A 320 -5.00 -4.74 -26.17
C LEU A 320 -4.34 -5.30 -24.92
N VAL A 321 -3.02 -5.50 -24.97
CA VAL A 321 -2.23 -6.01 -23.83
C VAL A 321 -1.16 -4.98 -23.45
N ILE A 322 -1.11 -4.63 -22.17
CA ILE A 322 -0.18 -3.65 -21.62
C ILE A 322 0.61 -4.38 -20.54
N THR A 323 1.91 -4.58 -20.74
CA THR A 323 2.76 -5.36 -19.83
C THR A 323 3.92 -4.53 -19.30
N CYS A 324 4.30 -4.74 -18.05
CA CYS A 324 5.39 -3.97 -17.44
C CYS A 324 6.76 -4.30 -18.04
N LEU A 325 7.62 -3.31 -18.27
CA LEU A 325 9.05 -3.49 -18.55
C LEU A 325 9.70 -4.38 -17.47
N GLY A 326 9.38 -4.16 -16.19
CA GLY A 326 9.93 -4.98 -15.10
C GLY A 326 9.54 -6.45 -15.21
N ARG A 327 8.35 -6.76 -15.75
CA ARG A 327 7.96 -8.15 -16.05
C ARG A 327 8.73 -8.74 -17.20
N ARG A 328 8.92 -7.97 -18.29
CA ARG A 328 9.75 -8.39 -19.41
C ARG A 328 11.18 -8.73 -18.94
N LEU A 329 11.76 -7.91 -18.07
CA LEU A 329 13.07 -8.15 -17.47
C LEU A 329 13.09 -9.38 -16.56
N PHE A 330 12.06 -9.58 -15.74
CA PHE A 330 11.91 -10.77 -14.89
C PHE A 330 11.86 -12.07 -15.71
N TRP A 331 11.12 -12.08 -16.81
CA TRP A 331 11.01 -13.26 -17.68
C TRP A 331 12.25 -13.49 -18.56
N GLY A 332 13.00 -12.44 -18.90
CA GLY A 332 14.14 -12.52 -19.81
C GLY A 332 13.75 -13.10 -21.17
N GLU A 333 14.39 -14.19 -21.56
CA GLU A 333 14.13 -14.92 -22.82
C GLU A 333 12.68 -15.49 -22.91
N GLU A 334 12.01 -15.66 -21.77
CA GLU A 334 10.64 -16.17 -21.70
C GLU A 334 9.58 -15.06 -21.67
N ALA A 335 9.88 -13.84 -22.15
CA ALA A 335 9.01 -12.65 -22.06
C ALA A 335 7.57 -12.84 -22.55
N ASN A 336 7.31 -13.78 -23.47
CA ASN A 336 5.97 -14.08 -23.98
C ASN A 336 5.15 -15.01 -23.07
N SER A 337 5.70 -15.49 -21.96
CA SER A 337 5.10 -16.56 -21.13
C SER A 337 3.74 -16.21 -20.54
N ASP A 338 3.51 -14.94 -20.20
CA ASP A 338 2.26 -14.47 -19.60
C ASP A 338 1.27 -13.90 -20.63
N ILE A 339 1.65 -13.79 -21.91
CA ILE A 339 0.75 -13.32 -22.99
C ILE A 339 0.41 -14.38 -24.04
N ARG A 340 1.17 -15.48 -24.12
CA ARG A 340 0.99 -16.53 -25.14
C ARG A 340 -0.42 -17.16 -25.13
N GLY A 341 -1.08 -17.24 -23.97
CA GLY A 341 -2.45 -17.77 -23.89
C GLY A 341 -3.49 -16.94 -24.66
N PHE A 342 -3.22 -15.66 -24.88
CA PHE A 342 -4.12 -14.72 -25.52
C PHE A 342 -3.95 -14.67 -27.05
N SER A 343 -2.75 -14.96 -27.58
CA SER A 343 -2.47 -14.88 -29.03
C SER A 343 -3.38 -15.76 -29.89
N ASP A 344 -3.91 -16.83 -29.31
CA ASP A 344 -4.77 -17.81 -29.98
C ASP A 344 -6.27 -17.46 -29.90
N ILE A 345 -6.65 -16.37 -29.22
CA ILE A 345 -8.06 -15.99 -29.00
C ILE A 345 -8.55 -15.05 -30.10
N SER A 346 -7.88 -13.92 -30.29
CA SER A 346 -8.20 -12.90 -31.29
C SER A 346 -6.94 -12.15 -31.71
N GLY A 347 -7.07 -11.17 -32.62
CA GLY A 347 -6.00 -10.20 -32.85
C GLY A 347 -5.59 -9.55 -31.53
N MET A 348 -4.28 -9.33 -31.37
CA MET A 348 -3.70 -8.77 -30.16
C MET A 348 -2.68 -7.70 -30.51
N LEU A 349 -2.92 -6.48 -30.02
CA LEU A 349 -1.99 -5.36 -30.05
C LEU A 349 -1.53 -5.06 -28.63
N GLY A 350 -0.45 -4.30 -28.50
CA GLY A 350 0.01 -3.90 -27.17
C GLY A 350 1.45 -3.44 -27.12
N PHE A 351 1.88 -3.09 -25.91
CA PHE A 351 3.20 -2.53 -25.66
C PHE A 351 3.69 -2.82 -24.24
N CYS A 352 5.00 -2.73 -24.07
CA CYS A 352 5.67 -2.81 -22.78
C CYS A 352 5.77 -1.41 -22.17
N ALA A 353 5.11 -1.19 -21.04
CA ALA A 353 4.96 0.09 -20.33
C ALA A 353 5.85 0.17 -19.08
N LEU A 354 6.07 1.39 -18.54
CA LEU A 354 6.71 1.59 -17.23
C LEU A 354 5.75 1.29 -16.06
N GLY A 355 4.46 1.40 -16.30
CA GLY A 355 3.39 1.07 -15.36
C GLY A 355 2.06 0.96 -16.07
N GLU A 356 1.13 0.24 -15.45
CA GLU A 356 -0.15 -0.13 -16.04
C GLU A 356 -1.29 0.58 -15.31
N ILE A 357 -2.12 1.31 -16.02
CA ILE A 357 -3.30 1.98 -15.49
C ILE A 357 -4.47 1.01 -15.62
N LEU A 358 -5.20 0.80 -14.52
CA LEU A 358 -6.44 0.04 -14.54
C LEU A 358 -7.40 0.54 -13.46
N ARG A 359 -8.68 0.67 -13.81
CA ARG A 359 -9.76 0.92 -12.85
C ARG A 359 -10.39 -0.39 -12.38
N CYS A 360 -10.48 -0.51 -11.06
CA CYS A 360 -11.13 -1.62 -10.38
C CYS A 360 -12.12 -1.05 -9.35
N HIS A 361 -13.40 -1.41 -9.45
CA HIS A 361 -14.44 -0.99 -8.49
C HIS A 361 -14.47 0.53 -8.23
N GLY A 362 -14.53 1.32 -9.31
CA GLY A 362 -14.59 2.78 -9.19
C GLY A 362 -13.25 3.47 -8.94
N LYS A 363 -12.17 2.71 -8.69
CA LYS A 363 -10.85 3.25 -8.37
C LYS A 363 -9.81 2.91 -9.43
N THR A 364 -9.28 3.93 -10.06
CA THR A 364 -8.16 3.88 -11.00
C THR A 364 -6.85 3.79 -10.22
N VAL A 365 -6.04 2.79 -10.56
CA VAL A 365 -4.79 2.47 -9.88
C VAL A 365 -3.66 2.38 -10.92
N LEU A 366 -2.55 3.03 -10.61
CA LEU A 366 -1.28 2.77 -11.28
C LEU A 366 -0.62 1.53 -10.67
N ASN A 367 -0.48 0.50 -11.49
CA ASN A 367 0.16 -0.76 -11.18
C ASN A 367 1.60 -0.76 -11.70
N ASN A 368 2.43 -1.60 -11.07
CA ASN A 368 3.76 -1.95 -11.57
C ASN A 368 3.91 -3.46 -11.49
N LEU A 369 4.76 -4.02 -12.36
CA LEU A 369 4.99 -5.46 -12.44
C LEU A 369 3.70 -6.27 -12.71
N ALA A 370 2.73 -5.65 -13.37
CA ALA A 370 1.48 -6.30 -13.78
C ALA A 370 1.39 -6.42 -15.30
N CYS A 371 0.39 -7.18 -15.75
CA CYS A 371 -0.05 -7.22 -17.14
C CYS A 371 -1.56 -6.95 -17.17
N VAL A 372 -1.97 -5.93 -17.91
CA VAL A 372 -3.37 -5.56 -18.13
C VAL A 372 -3.78 -6.07 -19.50
N VAL A 373 -4.87 -6.84 -19.54
CA VAL A 373 -5.47 -7.35 -20.77
C VAL A 373 -6.83 -6.71 -20.94
N VAL A 374 -7.05 -6.10 -22.10
CA VAL A 374 -8.29 -5.43 -22.49
C VAL A 374 -8.85 -6.17 -23.68
N ALA A 375 -10.04 -6.73 -23.53
CA ALA A 375 -10.75 -7.46 -24.56
C ALA A 375 -11.96 -6.64 -25.02
N MET A 376 -12.14 -6.54 -26.33
CA MET A 376 -13.23 -5.79 -26.94
C MET A 376 -14.04 -6.67 -27.88
N ARG A 377 -15.37 -6.52 -27.86
CA ARG A 377 -16.31 -7.25 -28.72
C ARG A 377 -17.41 -6.32 -29.22
N GLU A 378 -17.76 -6.44 -30.49
CA GLU A 378 -18.91 -5.77 -31.10
C GLU A 378 -20.11 -6.74 -31.18
N GLY A 379 -21.21 -6.35 -30.55
CA GLY A 379 -22.46 -7.10 -30.52
C GLY A 379 -22.48 -8.29 -29.56
N GLU A 380 -23.54 -9.09 -29.69
CA GLU A 380 -23.81 -10.24 -28.84
C GLU A 380 -22.91 -11.45 -29.14
N ILE A 381 -22.79 -12.36 -28.18
CA ILE A 381 -22.05 -13.61 -28.36
C ILE A 381 -22.76 -14.48 -29.41
N GLN A 382 -22.15 -14.62 -30.59
CA GLN A 382 -22.75 -15.36 -31.71
C GLN A 382 -22.43 -16.86 -31.74
N LYS A 383 -21.44 -17.32 -30.96
CA LYS A 383 -21.02 -18.73 -30.91
C LYS A 383 -21.01 -19.22 -29.46
N GLU A 384 -21.67 -20.36 -29.20
CA GLU A 384 -21.37 -21.13 -28.00
C GLU A 384 -19.90 -21.55 -28.07
N GLN A 385 -19.08 -21.00 -27.20
CA GLN A 385 -17.71 -21.48 -27.04
C GLN A 385 -17.72 -22.68 -26.10
N GLU A 386 -17.25 -23.82 -26.59
CA GLU A 386 -16.88 -24.93 -25.71
C GLU A 386 -15.75 -24.47 -24.81
N MET A 387 -15.87 -24.73 -23.51
CA MET A 387 -14.76 -24.57 -22.59
C MET A 387 -13.60 -25.44 -23.12
N ARG A 388 -12.57 -24.78 -23.66
CA ARG A 388 -11.30 -25.44 -23.91
C ARG A 388 -10.69 -25.69 -22.53
N TYR A 389 -10.99 -26.87 -22.00
CA TYR A 389 -10.24 -27.47 -20.90
C TYR A 389 -8.84 -27.74 -21.44
N ASP A 390 -7.99 -26.71 -21.48
CA ASP A 390 -6.57 -26.97 -21.41
C ASP A 390 -6.37 -27.79 -20.15
N LYS A 391 -5.81 -29.00 -20.28
CA LYS A 391 -5.46 -29.88 -19.14
C LYS A 391 -4.59 -29.20 -18.08
N LEU A 392 -4.12 -27.98 -18.34
CA LEU A 392 -3.37 -27.12 -17.44
C LEU A 392 -4.25 -26.32 -16.47
N ALA A 393 -5.52 -26.07 -16.79
CA ALA A 393 -6.38 -25.14 -16.06
C ALA A 393 -7.37 -25.81 -15.10
N ASP A 394 -7.83 -27.02 -15.41
CA ASP A 394 -8.67 -27.80 -14.49
C ASP A 394 -8.05 -29.19 -14.29
N GLY A 395 -7.24 -29.26 -13.24
CA GLY A 395 -6.55 -30.44 -12.77
C GLY A 395 -6.19 -30.21 -11.31
N GLU A 396 -6.98 -30.84 -10.43
CA GLU A 396 -6.52 -31.41 -9.15
C GLU A 396 -5.02 -31.58 -9.14
N HIS A 397 -4.31 -31.07 -8.12
CA HIS A 397 -2.89 -31.35 -7.89
C HIS A 397 -2.12 -31.55 -9.19
N SER A 398 -1.74 -30.47 -9.89
CA SER A 398 -0.72 -30.60 -10.92
C SER A 398 0.35 -31.57 -10.41
N GLU A 399 0.50 -32.72 -11.06
CA GLU A 399 1.64 -33.62 -10.89
C GLU A 399 2.97 -32.91 -11.28
N GLY A 400 2.93 -31.59 -11.53
CA GLY A 400 4.06 -30.70 -11.54
C GLY A 400 4.59 -30.44 -10.13
N ILE A 401 5.91 -30.56 -10.00
CA ILE A 401 6.63 -30.25 -8.77
C ILE A 401 6.36 -28.78 -8.40
N ILE A 402 5.73 -28.54 -7.24
CA ILE A 402 5.62 -27.20 -6.65
C ILE A 402 7.03 -26.64 -6.54
N SER A 403 7.25 -25.43 -7.07
CA SER A 403 8.57 -24.81 -7.09
C SER A 403 9.13 -24.74 -5.67
N LEU A 404 10.45 -24.90 -5.54
CA LEU A 404 11.10 -24.75 -4.24
C LEU A 404 10.80 -23.37 -3.65
N ALA A 405 10.81 -22.31 -4.48
CA ALA A 405 10.44 -20.96 -4.09
C ALA A 405 9.03 -20.89 -3.47
N SER A 406 8.02 -21.47 -4.13
CA SER A 406 6.65 -21.47 -3.60
C SER A 406 6.50 -22.25 -2.30
N ARG A 407 7.19 -23.39 -2.15
CA ARG A 407 7.17 -24.15 -0.89
C ARG A 407 7.88 -23.41 0.23
N LEU A 408 9.03 -22.79 -0.06
CA LEU A 408 9.77 -21.97 0.90
C LEU A 408 8.96 -20.75 1.32
N ALA A 409 8.32 -20.06 0.38
CA ALA A 409 7.48 -18.91 0.69
C ALA A 409 6.26 -19.29 1.53
N CYS A 410 5.58 -20.38 1.19
CA CYS A 410 4.48 -20.91 2.00
C CYS A 410 4.97 -21.23 3.42
N PHE A 411 6.09 -21.95 3.55
CA PHE A 411 6.70 -22.26 4.84
C PHE A 411 7.07 -20.99 5.63
N ILE A 412 7.71 -20.01 5.00
CA ILE A 412 8.08 -18.72 5.62
C ILE A 412 6.84 -17.99 6.10
N ASN A 413 5.76 -17.94 5.30
CA ASN A 413 4.53 -17.28 5.69
C ASN A 413 3.82 -17.98 6.85
N THR A 414 3.71 -19.30 6.83
CA THR A 414 3.16 -20.06 7.97
C THR A 414 3.98 -19.80 9.24
N MET A 415 5.32 -19.90 9.16
CA MET A 415 6.21 -19.61 10.30
C MET A 415 6.08 -18.17 10.79
N THR A 416 5.92 -17.21 9.87
CA THR A 416 5.73 -15.79 10.19
C THR A 416 4.41 -15.59 10.95
N GLU A 417 3.31 -16.17 10.47
CA GLU A 417 1.99 -16.10 11.11
C GLU A 417 2.00 -16.72 12.50
N GLU A 418 2.57 -17.93 12.64
CA GLU A 418 2.73 -18.60 13.94
C GLU A 418 3.58 -17.77 14.91
N MET A 419 4.66 -17.17 14.43
CA MET A 419 5.53 -16.32 15.24
C MET A 419 4.83 -15.03 15.69
N MET A 420 4.02 -14.42 14.81
CA MET A 420 3.20 -13.26 15.17
C MET A 420 2.14 -13.61 16.21
N GLU A 421 1.45 -14.75 16.05
CA GLU A 421 0.46 -15.23 17.02
C GLU A 421 1.11 -15.52 18.38
N ALA A 422 2.25 -16.22 18.39
CA ALA A 422 3.00 -16.50 19.60
C ALA A 422 3.47 -15.22 20.30
N ASN A 423 3.93 -14.21 19.55
CA ASN A 423 4.33 -12.92 20.10
C ASN A 423 3.15 -12.16 20.70
N ASN A 424 2.00 -12.14 20.02
CA ASN A 424 0.77 -11.52 20.55
C ASN A 424 0.32 -12.21 21.83
N ARG A 425 0.32 -13.55 21.86
CA ARG A 425 0.00 -14.32 23.06
C ARG A 425 0.98 -14.04 24.21
N LEU A 426 2.27 -13.89 23.90
CA LEU A 426 3.28 -13.51 24.88
C LEU A 426 3.00 -12.11 25.45
N GLN A 427 2.64 -11.13 24.60
CA GLN A 427 2.25 -9.80 25.05
C GLN A 427 1.01 -9.84 25.95
N GLU A 428 -0.03 -10.60 25.59
CA GLU A 428 -1.21 -10.78 26.44
C GLU A 428 -0.88 -11.40 27.80
N LEU A 429 -0.02 -12.43 27.81
CA LEU A 429 0.43 -13.06 29.05
C LEU A 429 1.26 -12.09 29.90
N LEU A 430 2.11 -11.26 29.29
CA LEU A 430 2.88 -10.24 29.98
C LEU A 430 1.97 -9.17 30.60
N VAL A 431 0.95 -8.70 29.87
CA VAL A 431 -0.04 -7.76 30.42
C VAL A 431 -0.74 -8.38 31.63
N ARG A 432 -1.28 -9.60 31.51
CA ARG A 432 -1.93 -10.31 32.63
C ARG A 432 -0.98 -10.55 33.80
N ALA A 433 0.29 -10.86 33.55
CA ALA A 433 1.28 -11.10 34.59
C ALA A 433 1.76 -9.81 35.29
N THR A 434 1.45 -8.62 34.76
CA THR A 434 1.94 -7.34 35.30
C THR A 434 0.86 -6.52 36.01
N VAL A 435 -0.41 -6.86 35.83
CA VAL A 435 -1.54 -6.21 36.51
C VAL A 435 -2.07 -7.05 37.67
N ASP A 436 -2.74 -6.41 38.61
CA ASP A 436 -3.51 -7.05 39.66
C ASP A 436 -4.93 -7.35 39.16
N ASP A 437 -5.38 -8.60 39.29
CA ASP A 437 -6.64 -9.07 38.69
C ASP A 437 -7.88 -8.32 39.24
N LEU A 438 -7.85 -7.86 40.49
CA LEU A 438 -8.97 -7.14 41.11
C LEU A 438 -9.02 -5.67 40.71
N THR A 439 -7.88 -4.99 40.83
CA THR A 439 -7.79 -3.52 40.75
C THR A 439 -7.37 -2.99 39.37
N GLN A 440 -6.92 -3.86 38.46
CA GLN A 440 -6.48 -3.53 37.10
C GLN A 440 -5.38 -2.45 37.02
N ILE A 441 -4.70 -2.18 38.13
CA ILE A 441 -3.43 -1.43 38.22
C ILE A 441 -2.26 -2.42 38.24
N PHE A 442 -1.01 -1.92 38.23
CA PHE A 442 0.14 -2.82 38.28
C PHE A 442 0.16 -3.66 39.56
N ASN A 443 0.58 -4.91 39.48
CA ASN A 443 0.82 -5.72 40.67
C ASN A 443 2.15 -5.34 41.34
N ARG A 444 2.39 -5.90 42.53
CA ARG A 444 3.61 -5.64 43.32
C ARG A 444 4.90 -5.89 42.53
N GLY A 445 4.96 -7.01 41.79
CA GLY A 445 6.16 -7.39 41.03
C GLY A 445 6.52 -6.38 39.95
N GLU A 446 5.53 -5.94 39.17
CA GLU A 446 5.72 -4.92 38.14
C GLU A 446 6.05 -3.55 38.74
N THR A 447 5.38 -3.18 39.85
CA THR A 447 5.64 -1.92 40.56
C THR A 447 7.07 -1.86 41.07
N GLU A 448 7.58 -2.94 41.67
CA GLU A 448 8.97 -3.03 42.14
C GLU A 448 9.98 -2.94 40.98
N ARG A 449 9.68 -3.60 39.85
CA ARG A 449 10.51 -3.54 38.65
C ARG A 449 10.58 -2.11 38.09
N ARG A 450 9.46 -1.40 38.06
CA ARG A 450 9.39 0.00 37.60
C ARG A 450 10.10 0.95 38.56
N LEU A 451 9.97 0.73 39.86
CA LEU A 451 10.69 1.50 40.88
C LEU A 451 12.21 1.36 40.72
N LYS A 452 12.73 0.14 40.53
CA LYS A 452 14.16 -0.11 40.23
C LYS A 452 14.63 0.69 39.02
N ARG A 453 13.89 0.60 37.92
CA ARG A 453 14.19 1.33 36.67
C ARG A 453 14.16 2.85 36.87
N MET A 454 13.17 3.38 37.61
CA MET A 454 13.05 4.81 37.90
C MET A 454 14.30 5.33 38.62
N VAL A 455 14.78 4.60 39.63
CA VAL A 455 15.99 4.93 40.39
C VAL A 455 17.25 4.84 39.52
N GLU A 456 17.37 3.81 38.69
CA GLU A 456 18.49 3.68 37.75
C GLU A 456 18.60 4.87 36.79
N ILE A 457 17.47 5.31 36.21
CA ILE A 457 17.42 6.47 35.32
C ILE A 457 17.84 7.74 36.05
N VAL A 458 17.34 7.96 37.27
CA VAL A 458 17.69 9.13 38.09
C VAL A 458 19.18 9.16 38.42
N ASN A 459 19.76 8.02 38.81
CA ASN A 459 21.19 7.92 39.10
C ASN A 459 22.07 8.19 37.84
N GLN A 460 21.60 7.83 36.65
CA GLN A 460 22.30 8.09 35.38
C GLN A 460 22.19 9.54 34.91
N THR A 461 21.07 10.21 35.19
CA THR A 461 20.74 11.54 34.65
C THR A 461 21.22 12.72 35.49
N LYS A 462 21.95 12.47 36.60
CA LYS A 462 22.55 13.47 37.51
C LYS A 462 21.64 14.68 37.80
N GLY A 463 20.71 14.51 38.74
CA GLY A 463 19.90 15.61 39.29
C GLY A 463 18.41 15.57 38.94
N ALA A 464 17.91 14.48 38.35
CA ALA A 464 16.47 14.27 38.22
C ALA A 464 15.86 13.89 39.58
N GLU A 465 14.76 14.52 39.96
CA GLU A 465 14.03 14.21 41.19
C GLU A 465 13.11 13.00 40.96
N CYS A 466 12.86 12.18 41.98
CA CYS A 466 11.75 11.24 41.95
C CYS A 466 11.24 10.98 43.36
N ALA A 467 9.95 10.68 43.48
CA ALA A 467 9.31 10.41 44.75
C ALA A 467 8.46 9.14 44.67
N ILE A 468 8.19 8.56 45.84
CA ILE A 468 7.23 7.48 45.99
C ILE A 468 6.21 7.85 47.07
N VAL A 469 4.99 7.34 46.89
CA VAL A 469 3.91 7.40 47.88
C VAL A 469 3.50 5.97 48.20
N MET A 470 3.33 5.66 49.48
CA MET A 470 2.66 4.45 49.94
C MET A 470 1.33 4.86 50.57
N GLY A 471 0.24 4.25 50.14
CA GLY A 471 -1.10 4.48 50.66
C GLY A 471 -1.72 3.19 51.15
N ASP A 472 -2.59 3.27 52.13
CA ASP A 472 -3.31 2.13 52.69
C ASP A 472 -4.72 2.53 53.12
N VAL A 473 -5.69 1.64 52.90
CA VAL A 473 -7.11 1.85 53.22
C VAL A 473 -7.33 1.68 54.72
N ASP A 474 -7.74 2.78 55.36
CA ASP A 474 -7.95 2.80 56.79
C ASP A 474 -9.10 1.87 57.20
N ASP A 475 -8.86 1.05 58.22
CA ASP A 475 -9.86 0.12 58.78
C ASP A 475 -10.47 -0.88 57.77
N PHE A 476 -9.73 -1.23 56.71
CA PHE A 476 -10.20 -2.15 55.66
C PHE A 476 -10.69 -3.51 56.19
N LYS A 477 -10.05 -4.03 57.24
CA LYS A 477 -10.52 -5.25 57.92
C LYS A 477 -11.94 -5.09 58.48
N GLN A 478 -12.27 -3.93 59.05
CA GLN A 478 -13.62 -3.65 59.56
C GLN A 478 -14.65 -3.61 58.43
N ILE A 479 -14.28 -3.08 57.25
CA ILE A 479 -15.13 -3.12 56.05
C ILE A 479 -15.45 -4.57 55.68
N ASN A 480 -14.43 -5.42 55.58
CA ASN A 480 -14.60 -6.85 55.28
C ASN A 480 -15.44 -7.58 56.34
N ASP A 481 -15.19 -7.33 57.62
CA ASP A 481 -15.88 -7.98 58.74
C ASP A 481 -17.35 -7.53 58.85
N THR A 482 -17.68 -6.31 58.41
CA THR A 482 -19.03 -5.73 58.51
C THR A 482 -19.90 -6.05 57.30
N TYR A 483 -19.34 -5.96 56.08
CA TYR A 483 -20.13 -6.01 54.84
C TYR A 483 -19.88 -7.24 53.97
N SER A 484 -18.69 -7.85 54.07
CA SER A 484 -18.15 -9.00 53.33
C SER A 484 -16.91 -8.65 52.50
N HIS A 485 -16.13 -9.67 52.16
CA HIS A 485 -14.98 -9.56 51.26
C HIS A 485 -15.33 -9.04 49.87
N GLN A 486 -16.52 -9.34 49.35
CA GLN A 486 -16.94 -8.86 48.02
C GLN A 486 -17.10 -7.33 48.00
N GLU A 487 -17.60 -6.76 49.10
CA GLU A 487 -17.74 -5.31 49.23
C GLU A 487 -16.39 -4.63 49.46
N GLY A 488 -15.47 -5.27 50.20
CA GLY A 488 -14.08 -4.81 50.30
C GLY A 488 -13.37 -4.81 48.94
N ASP A 489 -13.60 -5.83 48.12
CA ASP A 489 -13.06 -5.89 46.75
C ASP A 489 -13.53 -4.71 45.88
N ILE A 490 -14.81 -4.34 45.98
CA ILE A 490 -15.38 -3.17 45.29
C ILE A 490 -14.69 -1.88 45.74
N VAL A 491 -14.50 -1.71 47.06
CA VAL A 491 -13.80 -0.53 47.62
C VAL A 491 -12.38 -0.43 47.04
N LEU A 492 -11.62 -1.52 47.00
CA LEU A 492 -10.27 -1.53 46.44
C LEU A 492 -10.25 -1.17 44.94
N SER A 493 -11.18 -1.68 44.15
CA SER A 493 -11.30 -1.34 42.73
C SER A 493 -11.62 0.14 42.52
N CYS A 494 -12.56 0.71 43.30
CA CYS A 494 -12.90 2.13 43.23
C CYS A 494 -11.73 3.03 43.64
N VAL A 495 -11.03 2.69 44.73
CA VAL A 495 -9.82 3.41 45.17
C VAL A 495 -8.74 3.41 44.07
N ALA A 496 -8.51 2.26 43.43
CA ALA A 496 -7.54 2.14 42.35
C ALA A 496 -7.88 3.04 41.15
N GLU A 497 -9.16 3.10 40.75
CA GLU A 497 -9.61 3.98 39.67
C GLU A 497 -9.46 5.47 40.04
N ILE A 498 -9.80 5.87 41.28
CA ILE A 498 -9.57 7.24 41.75
C ILE A 498 -8.09 7.61 41.66
N MET A 499 -7.18 6.73 42.08
CA MET A 499 -5.74 6.97 41.96
C MET A 499 -5.28 7.11 40.51
N LYS A 500 -5.80 6.27 39.59
CA LYS A 500 -5.49 6.35 38.16
C LYS A 500 -5.95 7.68 37.56
N ASP A 501 -7.17 8.11 37.88
CA ASP A 501 -7.74 9.35 37.35
C ASP A 501 -6.99 10.58 37.85
N VAL A 502 -6.65 10.63 39.15
CA VAL A 502 -5.85 11.73 39.70
C VAL A 502 -4.46 11.78 39.06
N LEU A 503 -3.81 10.62 38.86
CA LEU A 503 -2.50 10.59 38.20
C LEU A 503 -2.58 11.02 36.74
N LYS A 504 -3.61 10.59 36.01
CA LYS A 504 -3.82 11.00 34.62
C LYS A 504 -3.96 12.52 34.48
N ASP A 505 -4.62 13.17 35.44
CA ASP A 505 -4.78 14.63 35.47
C ASP A 505 -3.51 15.37 35.88
N GLU A 506 -2.76 14.86 36.88
CA GLU A 506 -1.67 15.60 37.52
C GLU A 506 -0.27 15.29 36.95
N LEU A 507 -0.07 14.06 36.46
CA LEU A 507 1.23 13.53 36.03
C LEU A 507 1.08 12.27 35.14
N SER A 508 1.05 12.47 33.81
CA SER A 508 0.78 11.39 32.84
C SER A 508 1.77 10.21 32.84
N ASP A 509 2.98 10.40 33.38
CA ASP A 509 4.02 9.38 33.53
C ASP A 509 4.11 8.79 34.96
N GLY A 510 3.19 9.19 35.85
CA GLY A 510 3.00 8.58 37.16
C GLY A 510 2.47 7.16 37.05
N VAL A 511 2.86 6.30 38.00
CA VAL A 511 2.49 4.88 38.00
C VAL A 511 1.86 4.54 39.34
N VAL A 512 0.74 3.84 39.33
CA VAL A 512 0.12 3.26 40.53
C VAL A 512 0.11 1.73 40.43
N GLY A 513 0.38 1.06 41.54
CA GLY A 513 0.27 -0.39 41.66
C GLY A 513 -0.13 -0.87 43.05
N ARG A 514 -0.74 -2.04 43.11
CA ARG A 514 -1.15 -2.70 44.35
C ARG A 514 0.05 -3.39 44.99
N TRP A 515 0.48 -2.89 46.14
CA TRP A 515 1.67 -3.34 46.86
C TRP A 515 1.40 -4.52 47.80
N GLY A 516 0.20 -4.54 48.38
CA GLY A 516 -0.26 -5.54 49.36
C GLY A 516 -1.77 -5.80 49.26
N GLY A 517 -2.36 -6.36 50.32
CA GLY A 517 -3.81 -6.65 50.34
C GLY A 517 -4.67 -5.39 50.18
N GLU A 518 -4.37 -4.36 50.98
CA GLU A 518 -5.06 -3.07 51.02
C GLU A 518 -4.10 -1.87 50.79
N GLU A 519 -2.86 -2.19 50.38
CA GLU A 519 -1.76 -1.24 50.21
C GLU A 519 -1.51 -0.93 48.73
N PHE A 520 -1.26 0.34 48.43
CA PHE A 520 -0.99 0.87 47.11
C PHE A 520 0.31 1.67 47.11
N MET A 521 1.11 1.52 46.06
CA MET A 521 2.32 2.31 45.85
C MET A 521 2.18 3.14 44.58
N ILE A 522 2.56 4.41 44.68
CA ILE A 522 2.60 5.35 43.57
C ILE A 522 4.05 5.76 43.32
N LEU A 523 4.49 5.65 42.07
CA LEU A 523 5.81 6.06 41.60
C LEU A 523 5.68 7.36 40.82
N LEU A 524 6.42 8.38 41.23
CA LEU A 524 6.34 9.73 40.69
C LEU A 524 7.71 10.14 40.14
N PRO A 525 8.01 9.83 38.86
CA PRO A 525 9.24 10.28 38.22
C PRO A 525 9.25 11.81 38.09
N ARG A 526 10.45 12.43 38.12
CA ARG A 526 10.65 13.88 37.93
C ARG A 526 9.79 14.74 38.86
N THR A 527 9.57 14.26 40.08
CA THR A 527 8.64 14.86 41.03
C THR A 527 9.32 15.10 42.37
N SER A 528 9.31 16.35 42.82
CA SER A 528 9.79 16.76 44.14
C SER A 528 8.87 16.27 45.27
N LEU A 529 9.39 16.25 46.50
CA LEU A 529 8.61 15.90 47.70
C LEU A 529 7.31 16.71 47.82
N ASN A 530 7.35 18.02 47.58
CA ASN A 530 6.18 18.90 47.75
C ASN A 530 5.08 18.59 46.73
N ARG A 531 5.46 18.31 45.47
CA ARG A 531 4.51 17.94 44.43
C ARG A 531 3.94 16.54 44.68
N ALA A 532 4.76 15.61 45.14
CA ALA A 532 4.30 14.27 45.53
C ALA A 532 3.29 14.32 46.68
N LYS A 533 3.54 15.15 47.70
CA LYS A 533 2.59 15.39 48.80
C LYS A 533 1.26 15.94 48.28
N TYR A 534 1.30 16.94 47.42
CA TYR A 534 0.09 17.51 46.83
C TYR A 534 -0.74 16.45 46.09
N ILE A 535 -0.10 15.57 45.31
CA ILE A 535 -0.81 14.47 44.62
C ILE A 535 -1.43 13.52 45.64
N ALA A 536 -0.69 13.10 46.67
CA ALA A 536 -1.20 12.23 47.73
C ALA A 536 -2.36 12.87 48.51
N GLU A 537 -2.30 14.18 48.79
CA GLU A 537 -3.38 14.93 49.46
C GLU A 537 -4.63 15.03 48.58
N ARG A 538 -4.46 15.20 47.27
CA ARG A 538 -5.58 15.17 46.31
C ARG A 538 -6.23 13.79 46.33
N ILE A 539 -5.46 12.71 46.21
CA ILE A 539 -5.99 11.33 46.28
C ILE A 539 -6.72 11.09 47.60
N CYS A 540 -6.12 11.45 48.74
CA CYS A 540 -6.74 11.31 50.06
C CYS A 540 -8.11 12.00 50.14
N ARG A 541 -8.22 13.21 49.58
CA ARG A 541 -9.48 13.97 49.53
C ARG A 541 -10.51 13.35 48.60
N GLU A 542 -10.11 12.92 47.41
CA GLU A 542 -11.02 12.31 46.44
C GLU A 542 -11.59 10.99 46.97
N VAL A 543 -10.74 10.14 47.60
CA VAL A 543 -11.21 8.90 48.23
C VAL A 543 -12.20 9.19 49.37
N ARG A 544 -11.88 10.14 50.26
CA ARG A 544 -12.78 10.54 51.37
C ARG A 544 -14.15 11.03 50.91
N ASN A 545 -14.19 11.73 49.79
CA ASN A 545 -15.41 12.33 49.25
C ASN A 545 -16.16 11.42 48.28
N PHE A 546 -15.57 10.28 47.90
CA PHE A 546 -16.21 9.33 47.01
C PHE A 546 -17.38 8.64 47.71
N ASP A 547 -18.54 8.61 47.06
CA ASP A 547 -19.71 7.93 47.58
C ASP A 547 -19.63 6.43 47.24
N PHE A 548 -19.27 5.63 48.23
CA PHE A 548 -19.23 4.16 48.10
C PHE A 548 -20.62 3.52 48.30
N GLU A 549 -21.70 4.30 48.35
CA GLU A 549 -23.13 3.96 48.53
C GLU A 549 -23.49 3.23 49.84
N LYS A 550 -22.82 2.11 50.12
CA LYS A 550 -23.12 1.19 51.24
C LYS A 550 -22.20 1.33 52.44
N HIS A 551 -21.22 2.23 52.37
CA HIS A 551 -20.15 2.35 53.36
C HIS A 551 -20.20 3.72 54.03
N GLU A 552 -19.76 3.79 55.29
CA GLU A 552 -19.31 5.06 55.86
C GLU A 552 -18.09 5.58 55.06
N PRO A 553 -17.78 6.89 55.09
CA PRO A 553 -16.70 7.44 54.27
C PRO A 553 -15.40 6.65 54.42
N VAL A 554 -14.93 6.07 53.32
CA VAL A 554 -13.67 5.33 53.28
C VAL A 554 -12.53 6.35 53.27
N THR A 555 -11.55 6.18 54.15
CA THR A 555 -10.37 7.05 54.21
C THR A 555 -9.10 6.27 53.91
N MET A 556 -8.05 7.00 53.54
CA MET A 556 -6.73 6.44 53.33
C MET A 556 -5.66 7.28 54.00
N SER A 557 -4.68 6.59 54.57
CA SER A 557 -3.45 7.17 55.09
C SER A 557 -2.33 7.04 54.07
N PHE A 558 -1.45 8.05 53.97
CA PHE A 558 -0.33 8.05 53.03
C PHE A 558 1.00 8.43 53.68
N GLY A 559 2.06 7.76 53.24
CA GLY A 559 3.46 8.13 53.43
C GLY A 559 4.07 8.59 52.11
N VAL A 560 4.88 9.65 52.12
CA VAL A 560 5.52 10.24 50.95
C VAL A 560 7.00 10.45 51.23
N THR A 561 7.86 10.11 50.28
CA THR A 561 9.31 10.40 50.38
C THR A 561 9.91 10.65 49.00
N GLU A 562 10.90 11.54 48.95
CA GLU A 562 11.71 11.82 47.76
C GLU A 562 13.00 11.01 47.82
N TYR A 563 13.47 10.52 46.67
CA TYR A 563 14.67 9.71 46.54
C TYR A 563 15.92 10.52 46.86
N ILE A 564 16.79 9.95 47.70
CA ILE A 564 18.08 10.51 48.04
C ILE A 564 19.13 9.88 47.12
N PRO A 565 19.85 10.68 46.30
CA PRO A 565 20.85 10.14 45.38
C PRO A 565 21.89 9.24 46.07
N GLY A 566 21.97 7.99 45.62
CA GLY A 566 22.92 7.00 46.12
C GLY A 566 22.42 6.14 47.28
N GLU A 567 21.21 6.37 47.79
CA GLU A 567 20.60 5.47 48.79
C GLU A 567 20.21 4.12 48.16
N ARG A 568 20.13 3.08 49.00
CA ARG A 568 19.66 1.76 48.56
C ARG A 568 18.15 1.79 48.38
N LEU A 569 17.64 1.00 47.42
CA LEU A 569 16.20 0.91 47.20
C LEU A 569 15.43 0.49 48.47
N SER A 570 16.01 -0.40 49.28
CA SER A 570 15.42 -0.80 50.57
C SER A 570 15.27 0.37 51.54
N GLU A 571 16.24 1.30 51.57
CA GLU A 571 16.19 2.49 52.43
C GLU A 571 15.11 3.45 51.95
N PHE A 572 15.00 3.64 50.63
CA PHE A 572 13.95 4.45 50.01
C PHE A 572 12.55 3.93 50.36
N THR A 573 12.34 2.61 50.24
CA THR A 573 11.05 1.97 50.58
C THR A 573 10.78 1.96 52.08
N SER A 574 11.80 1.81 52.94
CA SER A 574 11.62 1.87 54.40
C SER A 574 11.15 3.27 54.84
N ARG A 575 11.69 4.35 54.25
CA ARG A 575 11.29 5.72 54.60
C ARG A 575 9.82 6.02 54.27
N VAL A 576 9.32 5.52 53.13
CA VAL A 576 7.91 5.73 52.78
C VAL A 576 6.97 4.97 53.72
N ASP A 577 7.37 3.77 54.12
CA ASP A 577 6.63 2.92 55.05
C ASP A 577 6.56 3.53 56.46
N GLU A 578 7.69 4.05 56.97
CA GLU A 578 7.74 4.78 58.26
C GLU A 578 6.81 6.00 58.27
N ASN A 579 6.73 6.73 57.15
CA ASN A 579 5.82 7.87 57.02
C ASN A 579 4.35 7.43 56.97
N LEU A 580 4.02 6.33 56.29
CA LEU A 580 2.68 5.76 56.27
C LEU A 580 2.26 5.27 57.67
N TYR A 581 3.15 4.54 58.35
CA TYR A 581 2.92 4.05 59.71
C TYR A 581 2.61 5.20 60.66
N TYR A 582 3.36 6.31 60.57
CA TYR A 582 3.05 7.49 61.37
C TYR A 582 1.65 8.05 61.07
N SER A 583 1.27 8.17 59.80
CA SER A 583 -0.07 8.64 59.41
C SER A 583 -1.17 7.78 60.04
N LYS A 584 -0.99 6.46 60.07
CA LYS A 584 -1.92 5.52 60.70
C LYS A 584 -2.01 5.68 62.22
N GLU A 585 -0.90 5.87 62.91
CA GLU A 585 -0.86 6.02 64.37
C GLU A 585 -1.33 7.41 64.85
N HIS A 586 -1.34 8.43 63.98
CA HIS A 586 -1.64 9.82 64.35
C HIS A 586 -3.04 10.27 63.92
N GLY A 587 -4.00 9.34 63.86
CA GLY A 587 -5.41 9.65 63.61
C GLY A 587 -5.91 9.34 62.20
N LYS A 588 -5.10 8.67 61.36
CA LYS A 588 -5.46 8.22 60.01
C LYS A 588 -5.90 9.36 59.07
N ASP A 589 -6.40 9.04 57.87
CA ASP A 589 -6.99 10.00 56.94
C ASP A 589 -6.11 11.23 56.64
N GLN A 590 -4.80 10.99 56.51
CA GLN A 590 -3.79 12.04 56.38
C GLN A 590 -2.58 11.61 55.56
N VAL A 591 -1.82 12.62 55.12
CA VAL A 591 -0.59 12.46 54.35
C VAL A 591 0.59 12.93 55.20
N ARG A 592 1.63 12.10 55.29
CA ARG A 592 2.93 12.51 55.83
C ARG A 592 4.02 12.38 54.80
N GLY A 593 4.81 13.44 54.64
CA GLY A 593 6.16 13.35 54.10
C GLY A 593 7.05 14.31 54.86
N VAL A 594 8.29 13.94 55.13
CA VAL A 594 9.25 14.77 55.86
C VAL A 594 10.53 14.84 55.08
#